data_AF-A0A7X7Z1W3-F1
#
_entry.id   AF-A0A7X7Z1W3-F1
#
_cell.length_a   1.000
_cell.length_b   1.000
_cell.length_c   1.000
_cell.angle_alpha   90.00
_cell.angle_beta   90.00
_cell.angle_gamma   90.00
#
_symmetry.space_group_name_H-M   'P 1'
#
loop_
_entity.id
_entity.type
_entity.pdbx_description
1 polymer ?
#
loop_
_entity_poly.entity_id
_entity_poly.type
_entity_poly.pdbx_seq_one_letter_code
_entity_poly.pdbx_strand_id
1 'polypeptide(L)'
;MKRTLFVLLALSMITIFAVGTVHAFKLPGGLPGASNLKKEVKSFKLSDLDADLKEFEGTDFDPAKAAPVACNVFGDADYDKVAVGLAKTNLFIGFANNVLKDANAKIDAATKAEDLDAAKKGLEAAAAAGGKMVPEISAMVPAATSLITNLPGKAKSDPLGYGANLADMTKVAKDLPTAAKQLPTTVDELKKAIEKLIAKKNTFVPAK
;
A
#
# COMPACT_ATOMS: atom_id res chain seq x y z
N MET A 1 -27.28 -15.47 3.89
CA MET A 1 -25.82 -15.42 4.14
C MET A 1 -25.00 -15.84 2.91
N LYS A 2 -25.05 -15.10 1.78
CA LYS A 2 -24.26 -15.46 0.57
C LYS A 2 -23.72 -14.27 -0.25
N ARG A 3 -23.74 -13.04 0.29
CA ARG A 3 -23.29 -11.84 -0.47
C ARG A 3 -22.02 -11.18 0.04
N THR A 4 -21.55 -11.52 1.25
CA THR A 4 -20.34 -10.94 1.84
C THR A 4 -19.04 -11.64 1.42
N LEU A 5 -19.13 -12.76 0.71
CA LEU A 5 -17.97 -13.56 0.32
C LEU A 5 -17.34 -13.14 -1.03
N PHE A 6 -18.02 -12.28 -1.81
CA PHE A 6 -17.55 -11.92 -3.16
C PHE A 6 -16.59 -10.73 -3.21
N VAL A 7 -16.46 -9.96 -2.12
CA VAL A 7 -15.54 -8.81 -2.07
C VAL A 7 -14.15 -9.19 -1.58
N LEU A 8 -14.01 -10.30 -0.82
CA LEU A 8 -12.71 -10.77 -0.34
C LEU A 8 -11.86 -11.49 -1.41
N LEU A 9 -12.43 -11.90 -2.54
CA LEU A 9 -11.71 -12.72 -3.53
C LEU A 9 -11.03 -11.90 -4.64
N ALA A 10 -11.37 -10.61 -4.80
CA ALA A 10 -10.87 -9.80 -5.91
C ALA A 10 -9.48 -9.17 -5.69
N LEU A 11 -8.88 -9.31 -4.50
CA LEU A 11 -7.61 -8.66 -4.14
C LEU A 11 -6.41 -9.61 -3.98
N SER A 12 -6.49 -10.84 -4.48
CA SER A 12 -5.39 -11.82 -4.41
C SER A 12 -4.45 -11.84 -5.63
N MET A 13 -4.59 -10.92 -6.59
CA MET A 13 -3.70 -10.81 -7.75
C MET A 13 -2.87 -9.52 -7.77
N ILE A 14 -2.02 -9.33 -6.75
CA ILE A 14 -0.80 -8.54 -6.91
C ILE A 14 0.36 -9.44 -6.50
N THR A 15 0.69 -10.39 -7.39
CA THR A 15 1.83 -11.29 -7.23
C THR A 15 3.13 -10.52 -7.52
N ILE A 16 3.90 -10.31 -6.46
CA ILE A 16 5.36 -10.47 -6.32
C ILE A 16 6.24 -10.12 -7.54
N PHE A 17 7.12 -9.14 -7.35
CA PHE A 17 8.47 -9.16 -7.95
C PHE A 17 9.50 -8.84 -6.87
N ALA A 18 9.95 -9.87 -6.15
CA ALA A 18 11.10 -9.79 -5.26
C ALA A 18 11.74 -11.18 -5.07
N VAL A 19 12.48 -11.66 -6.07
CA VAL A 19 13.68 -12.53 -6.00
C VAL A 19 14.26 -12.47 -7.43
N GLY A 20 15.53 -12.28 -7.77
CA GLY A 20 16.81 -12.15 -7.09
C GLY A 20 17.90 -12.18 -8.19
N THR A 21 19.14 -11.96 -7.80
CA THR A 21 20.39 -12.17 -8.56
C THR A 21 20.83 -11.08 -9.54
N VAL A 22 21.81 -10.31 -9.05
CA VAL A 22 23.00 -9.89 -9.79
C VAL A 22 23.61 -11.13 -10.45
N HIS A 23 23.38 -11.35 -11.74
CA HIS A 23 24.31 -12.09 -12.59
C HIS A 23 24.44 -11.31 -13.90
N ALA A 24 25.61 -10.69 -14.05
CA ALA A 24 26.07 -10.05 -15.26
C ALA A 24 26.09 -11.08 -16.40
N PHE A 25 25.08 -11.06 -17.26
CA PHE A 25 25.12 -11.71 -18.55
C PHE A 25 26.02 -10.86 -19.47
N LYS A 26 27.34 -11.08 -19.42
CA LYS A 26 28.25 -10.66 -20.48
C LYS A 26 28.07 -11.63 -21.66
N LEU A 27 27.11 -11.35 -22.54
CA LEU A 27 27.10 -11.93 -23.88
C LEU A 27 28.17 -11.20 -24.72
N PRO A 28 29.09 -11.92 -25.39
CA PRO A 28 30.07 -11.30 -26.26
C PRO A 28 29.40 -11.01 -27.60
N GLY A 29 28.88 -9.79 -27.77
CA GLY A 29 28.37 -9.32 -29.06
C GLY A 29 27.29 -8.24 -28.97
N GLY A 30 27.71 -6.98 -28.82
CA GLY A 30 27.05 -5.79 -29.39
C GLY A 30 25.66 -5.33 -28.88
N LEU A 31 25.67 -4.17 -28.18
CA LEU A 31 24.65 -3.09 -28.10
C LEU A 31 23.41 -3.27 -27.19
N PRO A 32 22.77 -2.19 -26.67
CA PRO A 32 23.18 -0.78 -26.52
C PRO A 32 23.20 -0.30 -25.04
N GLY A 33 23.85 0.85 -24.80
CA GLY A 33 23.76 1.73 -23.62
C GLY A 33 23.40 1.14 -22.25
N ALA A 34 24.38 1.07 -21.34
CA ALA A 34 24.08 0.96 -19.92
C ALA A 34 23.10 2.08 -19.52
N SER A 35 21.91 1.71 -19.05
CA SER A 35 20.91 2.65 -18.55
C SER A 35 21.56 3.50 -17.45
N ASN A 36 21.50 4.83 -17.58
CA ASN A 36 21.95 5.76 -16.55
C ASN A 36 20.94 5.87 -15.40
N LEU A 37 19.74 5.31 -15.57
CA LEU A 37 18.76 5.14 -14.51
C LEU A 37 19.24 4.03 -13.56
N LYS A 38 19.85 4.44 -12.45
CA LYS A 38 20.24 3.52 -11.39
C LYS A 38 19.00 3.04 -10.65
N LYS A 39 18.66 1.76 -10.84
CA LYS A 39 17.61 1.08 -10.08
C LYS A 39 18.04 0.97 -8.62
N GLU A 40 17.36 1.69 -7.74
CA GLU A 40 17.50 1.55 -6.28
C GLU A 40 16.20 0.98 -5.71
N VAL A 41 16.32 0.06 -4.75
CA VAL A 41 15.16 -0.51 -4.06
C VAL A 41 14.99 0.23 -2.74
N LYS A 42 13.85 0.91 -2.58
CA LYS A 42 13.45 1.56 -1.33
C LYS A 42 12.43 0.71 -0.61
N SER A 43 12.65 0.48 0.68
CA SER A 43 11.74 -0.25 1.57
C SER A 43 11.09 0.73 2.55
N PHE A 44 9.85 0.47 2.92
CA PHE A 44 9.06 1.35 3.79
C PHE A 44 8.56 0.59 5.02
N LYS A 45 8.46 1.32 6.13
CA LYS A 45 7.88 0.88 7.40
C LYS A 45 6.64 1.72 7.72
N LEU A 46 5.85 1.28 8.70
CA LEU A 46 4.63 1.99 9.08
C LEU A 46 4.90 3.42 9.57
N SER A 47 6.02 3.64 10.26
CA SER A 47 6.46 4.97 10.68
C SER A 47 6.79 5.92 9.51
N ASP A 48 7.03 5.40 8.30
CA ASP A 48 7.19 6.23 7.10
C ASP A 48 5.84 6.73 6.54
N LEU A 49 4.72 6.13 6.98
CA LEU A 49 3.36 6.58 6.67
C LEU A 49 2.92 7.64 7.68
N ASP A 50 3.05 7.31 8.96
CA ASP A 50 2.64 8.16 10.08
C ASP A 50 3.41 7.75 11.34
N ALA A 51 3.95 8.72 12.06
CA ALA A 51 4.74 8.49 13.27
C ALA A 51 3.93 7.75 14.35
N ASP A 52 2.62 7.97 14.41
CA ASP A 52 1.72 7.33 15.37
C ASP A 52 1.59 5.82 15.12
N LEU A 53 1.93 5.34 13.91
CA LEU A 53 1.88 3.91 13.58
C LEU A 53 3.11 3.13 14.04
N LYS A 54 4.12 3.80 14.60
CA LYS A 54 5.37 3.15 15.02
C LYS A 54 5.15 2.03 16.04
N GLU A 55 4.14 2.16 16.90
CA GLU A 55 3.82 1.13 17.91
C GLU A 55 3.24 -0.17 17.30
N PHE A 56 2.83 -0.14 16.04
CA PHE A 56 2.32 -1.30 15.32
C PHE A 56 3.42 -2.02 14.51
N GLU A 57 4.63 -1.46 14.41
CA GLU A 57 5.77 -2.12 13.77
C GLU A 57 6.17 -3.38 14.53
N GLY A 58 6.38 -4.49 13.80
CA GLY A 58 6.70 -5.78 14.40
C GLY A 58 5.53 -6.47 15.11
N THR A 59 4.33 -5.89 15.13
CA THR A 59 3.11 -6.54 15.63
C THR A 59 2.46 -7.41 14.55
N ASP A 60 1.38 -8.12 14.86
CA ASP A 60 0.63 -8.90 13.86
C ASP A 60 -0.10 -8.04 12.82
N PHE A 61 -0.12 -6.71 13.04
CA PHE A 61 -0.62 -5.75 12.08
C PHE A 61 0.41 -5.35 11.04
N ASP A 62 1.70 -5.58 11.33
CA ASP A 62 2.79 -5.14 10.47
C ASP A 62 2.70 -5.82 9.09
N PRO A 63 2.38 -5.08 8.01
CA PRO A 63 2.30 -5.64 6.67
C PRO A 63 3.64 -6.24 6.22
N ALA A 64 4.79 -5.78 6.76
CA ALA A 64 6.09 -6.32 6.43
C ALA A 64 6.27 -7.79 6.88
N LYS A 65 5.47 -8.27 7.85
CA LYS A 65 5.43 -9.70 8.20
C LYS A 65 4.74 -10.56 7.14
N ALA A 66 3.81 -9.98 6.38
CA ALA A 66 3.03 -10.68 5.37
C ALA A 66 3.65 -10.55 3.96
N ALA A 67 4.18 -9.38 3.61
CA ALA A 67 4.95 -9.15 2.40
C ALA A 67 5.86 -7.90 2.53
N PRO A 68 7.11 -7.94 2.05
CA PRO A 68 7.95 -6.75 2.01
C PRO A 68 7.36 -5.72 1.04
N VAL A 69 7.14 -4.50 1.51
CA VAL A 69 6.73 -3.37 0.66
C VAL A 69 7.96 -2.59 0.23
N ALA A 70 8.40 -2.85 -0.98
CA ALA A 70 9.49 -2.15 -1.62
C ALA A 70 9.09 -1.62 -2.99
N CYS A 71 9.72 -0.52 -3.42
CA CYS A 71 9.60 -0.03 -4.78
C CYS A 71 10.96 0.24 -5.40
N ASN A 72 10.99 0.16 -6.73
CA ASN A 72 12.12 0.61 -7.50
C ASN A 72 12.01 2.12 -7.70
N VAL A 73 13.11 2.83 -7.49
CA VAL A 73 13.30 4.22 -7.89
C VAL A 73 14.45 4.29 -8.89
N PHE A 74 14.41 5.29 -9.77
CA PHE A 74 15.32 5.41 -10.90
C PHE A 74 16.01 6.79 -10.98
N GLY A 75 15.73 7.70 -10.04
CA GLY A 75 16.26 9.07 -10.06
C GLY A 75 15.48 10.02 -10.98
N ASP A 76 14.36 9.57 -11.55
CA ASP A 76 13.40 10.44 -12.24
C ASP A 76 12.39 10.94 -11.19
N ALA A 77 12.40 12.25 -10.92
CA ALA A 77 11.64 12.84 -9.81
C ALA A 77 10.13 12.57 -9.89
N ASP A 78 9.56 12.58 -11.11
CA ASP A 78 8.13 12.35 -11.31
C ASP A 78 7.78 10.88 -11.08
N TYR A 79 8.57 9.97 -11.66
CA TYR A 79 8.40 8.53 -11.47
C TYR A 79 8.62 8.13 -10.02
N ASP A 80 9.71 8.56 -9.40
CA ASP A 80 10.08 8.17 -8.04
C ASP A 80 9.00 8.61 -7.05
N LYS A 81 8.42 9.80 -7.24
CA LYS A 81 7.30 10.27 -6.42
C LYS A 81 6.09 9.35 -6.55
N VAL A 82 5.73 8.94 -7.77
CA VAL A 82 4.60 8.02 -8.03
C VAL A 82 4.88 6.62 -7.48
N ALA A 83 6.10 6.11 -7.65
CA ALA A 83 6.52 4.81 -7.13
C ALA A 83 6.48 4.76 -5.59
N VAL A 84 7.02 5.80 -4.93
CA VAL A 84 6.97 5.93 -3.47
C VAL A 84 5.52 6.05 -2.98
N GLY A 85 4.69 6.87 -3.65
CA GLY A 85 3.27 7.03 -3.32
C GLY A 85 2.51 5.70 -3.39
N LEU A 86 2.72 4.92 -4.46
CA LEU A 86 2.10 3.60 -4.61
C LEU A 86 2.56 2.63 -3.51
N ALA A 87 3.87 2.59 -3.22
CA ALA A 87 4.42 1.74 -2.17
C ALA A 87 3.81 2.05 -0.81
N LYS A 88 3.77 3.33 -0.44
CA LYS A 88 3.14 3.78 0.81
C LYS A 88 1.65 3.40 0.86
N THR A 89 0.93 3.58 -0.25
CA THR A 89 -0.50 3.21 -0.33
C THR A 89 -0.71 1.72 -0.11
N ASN A 90 0.11 0.87 -0.72
CA ASN A 90 0.03 -0.58 -0.55
C ASN A 90 0.38 -1.00 0.89
N LEU A 91 1.39 -0.36 1.49
CA LEU A 91 1.76 -0.56 2.89
C LEU A 91 0.57 -0.26 3.82
N PHE A 92 -0.08 0.89 3.61
CA PHE A 92 -1.25 1.28 4.38
C PHE A 92 -2.42 0.30 4.21
N ILE A 93 -2.75 -0.09 2.97
CA ILE A 93 -3.86 -1.02 2.71
C ILE A 93 -3.60 -2.37 3.40
N GLY A 94 -2.35 -2.86 3.36
CA GLY A 94 -1.97 -4.08 4.08
C GLY A 94 -2.20 -3.96 5.59
N PHE A 95 -1.72 -2.86 6.19
CA PHE A 95 -1.95 -2.57 7.61
C PHE A 95 -3.44 -2.47 7.97
N ALA A 96 -4.21 -1.68 7.22
CA ALA A 96 -5.64 -1.50 7.44
C ALA A 96 -6.42 -2.83 7.37
N ASN A 97 -6.08 -3.70 6.41
CA ASN A 97 -6.70 -5.01 6.28
C ASN A 97 -6.42 -5.91 7.50
N ASN A 98 -5.19 -5.89 8.01
CA ASN A 98 -4.82 -6.65 9.21
C ASN A 98 -5.60 -6.15 10.44
N VAL A 99 -5.67 -4.82 10.60
CA VAL A 99 -6.45 -4.19 11.69
C VAL A 99 -7.94 -4.53 11.59
N LEU A 100 -8.54 -4.45 10.40
CA LEU A 100 -9.94 -4.82 10.18
C LEU A 100 -10.20 -6.28 10.52
N LYS A 101 -9.30 -7.19 10.12
CA LYS A 101 -9.42 -8.62 10.40
C LYS A 101 -9.41 -8.90 11.92
N ASP A 102 -8.45 -8.34 12.64
CA ASP A 102 -8.36 -8.49 14.09
C ASP A 102 -9.55 -7.85 14.81
N ALA A 103 -9.95 -6.64 14.41
CA ALA A 103 -11.08 -5.95 15.01
C ALA A 103 -12.37 -6.76 14.86
N ASN A 104 -12.63 -7.32 13.68
CA ASN A 104 -13.79 -8.20 13.48
C ASN A 104 -13.72 -9.45 14.37
N ALA A 105 -12.56 -10.11 14.45
CA ALA A 105 -12.38 -11.27 15.32
C ALA A 105 -12.62 -10.95 16.80
N LYS A 106 -12.15 -9.79 17.27
CA LYS A 106 -12.36 -9.32 18.64
C LYS A 106 -13.81 -8.92 18.90
N ILE A 107 -14.49 -8.26 17.96
CA ILE A 107 -15.91 -7.92 18.08
C ILE A 107 -16.77 -9.19 18.25
N ASP A 108 -16.44 -10.25 17.50
CA ASP A 108 -17.15 -11.52 17.56
C ASP A 108 -16.86 -12.29 18.86
N ALA A 109 -15.63 -12.23 19.35
CA ALA A 109 -15.18 -12.96 20.55
C ALA A 109 -15.40 -12.22 21.88
N ALA A 110 -15.62 -10.91 21.87
CA ALA A 110 -15.68 -10.10 23.08
C ALA A 110 -16.86 -10.50 23.98
N THR A 111 -16.54 -10.77 25.26
CA THR A 111 -17.53 -11.01 26.31
C THR A 111 -17.67 -9.84 27.27
N LYS A 112 -16.72 -8.88 27.23
CA LYS A 112 -16.73 -7.66 28.02
C LYS A 112 -16.19 -6.48 27.20
N ALA A 113 -16.45 -5.27 27.68
CA ALA A 113 -16.17 -4.03 26.96
C ALA A 113 -14.66 -3.77 26.76
N GLU A 114 -13.83 -4.20 27.71
CA GLU A 114 -12.38 -4.00 27.73
C GLU A 114 -11.68 -4.80 26.62
N ASP A 115 -12.27 -5.93 26.19
CA ASP A 115 -11.73 -6.76 25.09
C ASP A 115 -11.67 -5.99 23.77
N LEU A 116 -12.46 -4.92 23.64
CA LEU A 116 -12.57 -4.10 22.44
C LEU A 116 -11.62 -2.90 22.41
N ASP A 117 -10.98 -2.54 23.53
CA ASP A 117 -10.19 -1.30 23.59
C ASP A 117 -8.94 -1.36 22.70
N ALA A 118 -8.30 -2.53 22.61
CA ALA A 118 -7.17 -2.75 21.70
C ALA A 118 -7.60 -2.68 20.23
N ALA A 119 -8.77 -3.23 19.88
CA ALA A 119 -9.33 -3.17 18.53
C ALA A 119 -9.68 -1.72 18.14
N LYS A 120 -10.26 -0.96 19.07
CA LYS A 120 -10.59 0.45 18.88
C LYS A 120 -9.33 1.27 18.59
N LYS A 121 -8.28 1.09 19.40
CA LYS A 121 -7.01 1.78 19.23
C LYS A 121 -6.40 1.53 17.84
N GLY A 122 -6.35 0.28 17.40
CA GLY A 122 -5.85 -0.06 16.07
C GLY A 122 -6.66 0.56 14.93
N LEU A 123 -7.99 0.51 15.03
CA LEU A 123 -8.90 1.10 14.05
C LEU A 123 -8.77 2.62 13.97
N GLU A 124 -8.68 3.31 15.11
CA GLU A 124 -8.53 4.77 15.17
C GLU A 124 -7.18 5.20 14.56
N ALA A 125 -6.08 4.51 14.90
CA ALA A 125 -4.76 4.77 14.33
C ALA A 125 -4.75 4.57 12.81
N ALA A 126 -5.32 3.47 12.32
CA ALA A 126 -5.43 3.21 10.88
C ALA A 126 -6.32 4.23 10.17
N ALA A 127 -7.46 4.61 10.74
CA ALA A 127 -8.35 5.60 10.14
C ALA A 127 -7.69 6.99 10.08
N ALA A 128 -6.96 7.38 11.13
CA ALA A 128 -6.24 8.64 11.17
C ALA A 128 -5.12 8.70 10.11
N ALA A 129 -4.26 7.67 10.05
CA ALA A 129 -3.20 7.60 9.04
C ALA A 129 -3.77 7.61 7.61
N GLY A 130 -4.82 6.82 7.35
CA GLY A 130 -5.48 6.79 6.05
C GLY A 130 -6.10 8.14 5.68
N GLY A 131 -6.70 8.85 6.64
CA GLY A 131 -7.25 10.18 6.44
C GLY A 131 -6.21 11.21 5.98
N LYS A 132 -4.96 11.11 6.47
CA LYS A 132 -3.84 11.96 6.04
C LYS A 132 -3.33 11.55 4.64
N MET A 133 -3.31 10.26 4.33
CA MET A 133 -2.79 9.75 3.06
C MET A 133 -3.72 9.99 1.87
N VAL A 134 -5.05 9.97 2.06
CA VAL A 134 -6.02 10.19 0.97
C VAL A 134 -5.73 11.44 0.13
N PRO A 135 -5.57 12.65 0.71
CA PRO A 135 -5.28 13.85 -0.08
C PRO A 135 -3.90 13.78 -0.75
N GLU A 136 -2.87 13.24 -0.07
CA GLU A 136 -1.52 13.12 -0.63
C GLU A 136 -1.48 12.24 -1.87
N ILE A 137 -2.09 11.05 -1.80
CA ILE A 137 -2.11 10.09 -2.90
C ILE A 137 -3.01 10.58 -4.04
N SER A 138 -4.14 11.21 -3.72
CA SER A 138 -5.04 11.80 -4.72
C SER A 138 -4.33 12.89 -5.55
N ALA A 139 -3.49 13.71 -4.90
CA ALA A 139 -2.70 14.75 -5.57
C ALA A 139 -1.63 14.19 -6.52
N MET A 140 -1.27 12.91 -6.40
CA MET A 140 -0.29 12.25 -7.28
C MET A 140 -0.92 11.62 -8.54
N VAL A 141 -2.24 11.48 -8.61
CA VAL A 141 -2.95 10.91 -9.77
C VAL A 141 -2.67 11.65 -11.09
N PRO A 142 -2.65 13.00 -11.14
CA PRO A 142 -2.28 13.72 -12.35
C PRO A 142 -0.85 13.42 -12.80
N ALA A 143 0.10 13.31 -11.86
CA ALA A 143 1.48 12.97 -12.16
C ALA A 143 1.60 11.55 -12.76
N ALA A 144 0.91 10.57 -12.18
CA ALA A 144 0.84 9.22 -12.73
C ALA A 144 0.23 9.18 -14.14
N THR A 145 -0.82 9.96 -14.38
CA THR A 145 -1.44 10.09 -15.71
C THR A 145 -0.49 10.71 -16.74
N SER A 146 0.25 11.74 -16.33
CA SER A 146 1.29 12.37 -17.15
C SER A 146 2.40 11.37 -17.50
N LEU A 147 2.88 10.59 -16.52
CA LEU A 147 3.88 9.54 -16.75
C LEU A 147 3.42 8.51 -17.78
N ILE A 148 2.18 8.01 -17.67
CA ILE A 148 1.63 7.05 -18.64
C ILE A 148 1.70 7.60 -20.07
N THR A 149 1.41 8.90 -20.23
CA THR A 149 1.39 9.56 -21.54
C THR A 149 2.80 9.79 -22.09
N ASN A 150 3.76 10.14 -21.22
CA ASN A 150 5.08 10.63 -21.63
C ASN A 150 6.16 9.55 -21.66
N LEU A 151 6.04 8.48 -20.87
CA LEU A 151 7.01 7.39 -20.80
C LEU A 151 7.33 6.75 -22.16
N PRO A 152 6.36 6.48 -23.06
CA PRO A 152 6.66 5.95 -24.40
C PRO A 152 7.55 6.90 -25.22
N GLY A 153 7.36 8.21 -25.07
CA GLY A 153 8.22 9.22 -25.73
C GLY A 153 9.64 9.20 -25.16
N LYS A 154 9.76 9.18 -23.82
CA LYS A 154 11.06 9.06 -23.13
C LYS A 154 11.80 7.78 -23.49
N ALA A 155 11.10 6.67 -23.68
CA ALA A 155 11.68 5.38 -24.06
C ALA A 155 12.10 5.33 -25.55
N LYS A 156 11.45 6.09 -26.43
CA LYS A 156 11.85 6.17 -27.84
C LYS A 156 13.11 7.00 -28.06
N SER A 157 13.27 8.12 -27.36
CA SER A 157 14.49 8.92 -27.40
C SER A 157 15.62 8.34 -26.53
N ASP A 158 15.25 7.51 -25.56
CA ASP A 158 16.06 6.76 -24.61
C ASP A 158 17.31 7.46 -24.04
N PRO A 159 17.24 8.75 -23.65
CA PRO A 159 18.43 9.51 -23.23
C PRO A 159 19.10 8.95 -21.97
N LEU A 160 18.38 8.15 -21.18
CA LEU A 160 18.84 7.60 -19.90
C LEU A 160 18.63 6.07 -19.78
N GLY A 161 18.16 5.37 -20.82
CA GLY A 161 17.84 3.94 -20.72
C GLY A 161 16.48 3.65 -20.07
N TYR A 162 15.46 4.48 -20.36
CA TYR A 162 14.05 4.25 -20.03
C TYR A 162 13.49 3.00 -20.72
N GLY A 163 13.97 2.65 -21.93
CA GLY A 163 13.47 1.52 -22.69
C GLY A 163 13.51 0.20 -21.91
N ALA A 164 14.59 -0.04 -21.17
CA ALA A 164 14.78 -1.24 -20.35
C ALA A 164 13.80 -1.34 -19.16
N ASN A 165 13.29 -0.20 -18.67
CA ASN A 165 12.43 -0.12 -17.49
C ASN A 165 10.97 0.27 -17.81
N LEU A 166 10.65 0.50 -19.10
CA LEU A 166 9.37 1.07 -19.52
C LEU A 166 8.17 0.29 -19.02
N ALA A 167 8.22 -1.05 -19.08
CA ALA A 167 7.13 -1.92 -18.64
C ALA A 167 6.85 -1.74 -17.14
N ASP A 168 7.90 -1.85 -16.31
CA ASP A 168 7.82 -1.68 -14.86
C ASP A 168 7.33 -0.27 -14.49
N MET A 169 7.90 0.76 -15.14
CA MET A 169 7.53 2.14 -14.87
C MET A 169 6.07 2.44 -15.24
N THR A 170 5.64 1.93 -16.39
CA THR A 170 4.25 2.08 -16.86
C THR A 170 3.27 1.36 -15.95
N LYS A 171 3.63 0.16 -15.47
CA LYS A 171 2.79 -0.58 -14.53
C LYS A 171 2.57 0.20 -13.24
N VAL A 172 3.66 0.69 -12.63
CA VAL A 172 3.58 1.51 -11.40
C VAL A 172 2.71 2.75 -11.62
N ALA A 173 2.88 3.46 -12.74
CA ALA A 173 2.06 4.62 -13.05
C ALA A 173 0.57 4.29 -13.26
N LYS A 174 0.25 3.10 -13.81
CA LYS A 174 -1.14 2.63 -13.95
C LYS A 174 -1.78 2.17 -12.64
N ASP A 175 -0.99 1.63 -11.73
CA ASP A 175 -1.48 1.09 -10.47
C ASP A 175 -1.85 2.20 -9.47
N LEU A 176 -1.13 3.33 -9.47
CA LEU A 176 -1.40 4.44 -8.52
C LEU A 176 -2.85 4.99 -8.61
N PRO A 177 -3.41 5.33 -9.79
CA PRO A 177 -4.80 5.79 -9.87
C PRO A 177 -5.82 4.77 -9.32
N THR A 178 -5.53 3.48 -9.44
CA THR A 178 -6.39 2.42 -8.89
C THR A 178 -6.28 2.39 -7.38
N ALA A 179 -5.07 2.43 -6.84
CA ALA A 179 -4.82 2.48 -5.40
C ALA A 179 -5.43 3.75 -4.77
N ALA A 180 -5.34 4.90 -5.44
CA ALA A 180 -5.95 6.16 -5.02
C ALA A 180 -7.48 6.09 -4.91
N LYS A 181 -8.14 5.27 -5.74
CA LYS A 181 -9.60 5.04 -5.65
C LYS A 181 -9.97 4.09 -4.52
N GLN A 182 -9.10 3.12 -4.22
CA GLN A 182 -9.34 2.14 -3.16
C GLN A 182 -9.13 2.74 -1.76
N LEU A 183 -8.15 3.62 -1.61
CA LEU A 183 -7.75 4.18 -0.33
C LEU A 183 -8.91 4.85 0.45
N PRO A 184 -9.77 5.71 -0.14
CA PRO A 184 -10.94 6.24 0.56
C PRO A 184 -11.92 5.15 1.01
N THR A 185 -12.12 4.11 0.20
CA THR A 185 -13.01 2.99 0.56
C THR A 185 -12.47 2.23 1.77
N THR A 186 -11.16 1.97 1.82
CA THR A 186 -10.50 1.35 2.98
C THR A 186 -10.67 2.21 4.24
N VAL A 187 -10.52 3.54 4.13
CA VAL A 187 -10.74 4.46 5.26
C VAL A 187 -12.19 4.44 5.74
N ASP A 188 -13.15 4.38 4.83
CA ASP A 188 -14.57 4.30 5.19
C ASP A 188 -14.94 2.96 5.85
N GLU A 189 -14.30 1.86 5.43
CA GLU A 189 -14.43 0.55 6.09
C GLU A 189 -13.89 0.57 7.53
N LEU A 190 -12.75 1.22 7.75
CA LEU A 190 -12.20 1.42 9.10
C LEU A 190 -13.17 2.21 9.99
N LYS A 191 -13.74 3.32 9.48
CA LYS A 191 -14.74 4.11 10.22
C LYS A 191 -15.98 3.29 10.57
N LYS A 192 -16.51 2.52 9.62
CA LYS A 192 -17.66 1.62 9.88
C LYS A 192 -17.33 0.54 10.92
N ALA A 193 -16.10 0.04 10.95
CA ALA A 193 -15.66 -0.90 11.98
C ALA A 193 -15.59 -0.24 13.37
N ILE A 194 -15.17 1.03 13.46
CA ILE A 194 -15.23 1.82 14.71
C ILE A 194 -16.68 1.96 15.18
N GLU A 195 -17.61 2.32 14.29
CA GLU A 195 -19.03 2.44 14.62
C GLU A 195 -19.62 1.13 15.17
N LYS A 196 -19.32 0.00 14.51
CA LYS A 196 -19.73 -1.33 14.97
C LYS A 196 -19.15 -1.66 16.35
N LEU A 197 -17.89 -1.32 16.58
CA LEU A 197 -17.22 -1.55 17.86
C LEU A 197 -17.89 -0.74 18.97
N ILE A 198 -18.17 0.55 18.74
CA ILE A 198 -18.88 1.41 19.70
C ILE A 198 -20.27 0.85 20.00
N ALA A 199 -21.02 0.44 18.97
CA ALA A 199 -22.33 -0.17 19.16
C ALA A 199 -22.25 -1.45 20.01
N LYS A 200 -21.30 -2.35 19.72
CA LYS A 200 -21.05 -3.56 20.52
C LYS A 200 -20.67 -3.20 21.96
N LYS A 201 -19.82 -2.19 22.18
CA LYS A 201 -19.40 -1.76 23.51
C LYS A 201 -20.59 -1.31 24.35
N ASN A 202 -21.52 -0.56 23.76
CA ASN A 202 -22.75 -0.10 24.43
C ASN A 202 -23.73 -1.23 24.79
N THR A 203 -23.62 -2.41 24.16
CA THR A 203 -24.43 -3.58 24.55
C THR A 203 -23.90 -4.31 25.78
N PHE A 204 -22.64 -4.11 26.17
CA PHE A 204 -22.09 -4.58 27.44
C PHE A 204 -22.53 -3.63 28.55
N VAL A 205 -23.83 -3.63 28.87
CA VAL A 205 -24.33 -2.90 30.04
C VAL A 205 -23.83 -3.65 31.28
N PRO A 206 -23.12 -2.98 32.22
CA PRO A 206 -22.66 -3.63 33.44
C PRO A 206 -23.86 -4.10 34.25
N ALA A 207 -23.83 -5.34 34.73
CA ALA A 207 -24.81 -5.82 35.70
C ALA A 207 -24.75 -4.89 36.92
N LYS A 208 -25.88 -4.25 37.24
CA LYS A 208 -26.05 -3.41 38.43
C LYS A 208 -25.95 -4.25 39.70
#